data_AF-A0AAD4V7X7-F1
#
_entry.id   AF-A0AAD4V7X7-F1
#
_cell.length_a   1.000
_cell.length_b   1.000
_cell.length_c   1.000
_cell.angle_alpha   90.00
_cell.angle_beta   90.00
_cell.angle_gamma   90.00
#
_symmetry.space_group_name_H-M   'P 1'
#
loop_
_entity.id
_entity.type
_entity.pdbx_description
1 polymer ?
#
loop_
_entity_poly.entity_id
_entity_poly.type
_entity_poly.pdbx_seq_one_letter_code
_entity_poly.pdbx_strand_id
1 'polypeptide(L)'
;MCSRSPNPEAQKKHFVLVHGAGHGAWCWYKLSALLISAGHHVTALDLAASGDNPKQINQVHCFGDYVEPLIEFMESLPPEDRVILVGHSMGWELHIYCHGEVP
;
A
#
# COMPACT_ATOMS: atom_id res chain seq x y z
N MET A 1 -29.82 7.47 -30.66
CA MET A 1 -29.28 7.07 -29.35
C MET A 1 -27.87 7.60 -29.25
N CYS A 2 -27.67 8.74 -28.58
CA CYS A 2 -26.32 9.27 -28.37
C CYS A 2 -25.64 8.37 -27.33
N SER A 3 -24.62 7.63 -27.75
CA SER A 3 -23.72 6.91 -26.85
C SER A 3 -23.07 7.93 -25.91
N ARG A 4 -23.37 7.82 -24.61
CA ARG A 4 -22.64 8.54 -23.56
C ARG A 4 -21.17 8.16 -23.70
N SER A 5 -20.31 9.08 -24.14
CA SER A 5 -18.87 8.93 -23.99
C SER A 5 -18.57 8.64 -22.52
N PRO A 6 -17.67 7.69 -22.18
CA PRO A 6 -17.31 7.45 -20.80
C PRO A 6 -16.81 8.77 -20.20
N ASN A 7 -17.39 9.19 -19.06
CA ASN A 7 -16.91 10.37 -18.35
C ASN A 7 -15.45 10.11 -17.93
N PRO A 8 -14.46 10.95 -18.33
CA PRO A 8 -13.05 10.72 -17.98
C PRO A 8 -12.82 10.63 -16.46
N GLU A 9 -13.69 11.24 -15.65
CA GLU A 9 -13.64 11.15 -14.20
C GLU A 9 -14.16 9.82 -13.64
N ALA A 10 -15.05 9.12 -14.35
CA ALA A 10 -15.61 7.85 -13.89
C ALA A 10 -14.61 6.67 -14.02
N GLN A 11 -13.43 6.90 -14.58
CA GLN A 11 -12.38 5.90 -14.75
C GLN A 11 -11.13 6.16 -13.92
N LYS A 12 -11.05 7.28 -13.19
CA LYS A 12 -9.93 7.56 -12.29
C LYS A 12 -10.03 6.66 -11.07
N LYS A 13 -9.08 5.73 -10.94
CA LYS A 13 -8.98 4.82 -9.80
C LYS A 13 -7.84 5.27 -8.89
N HIS A 14 -7.95 4.95 -7.62
CA HIS A 14 -6.89 5.14 -6.64
C HIS A 14 -6.17 3.83 -6.40
N PHE A 15 -4.88 3.78 -6.69
CA PHE A 15 -4.02 2.62 -6.46
C PHE A 15 -3.20 2.83 -5.19
N VAL A 16 -3.24 1.84 -4.29
CA VAL A 16 -2.42 1.79 -3.08
C VAL A 16 -1.37 0.70 -3.29
N LEU A 17 -0.11 1.11 -3.37
CA LEU A 17 1.01 0.23 -3.68
C LEU A 17 1.77 -0.13 -2.40
N VAL A 18 1.86 -1.42 -2.11
CA VAL A 18 2.47 -1.96 -0.89
C VAL A 18 3.67 -2.81 -1.26
N HIS A 19 4.83 -2.47 -0.72
CA HIS A 19 6.07 -3.18 -0.99
C HIS A 19 6.22 -4.46 -0.13
N GLY A 20 7.12 -5.34 -0.55
CA GLY A 20 7.52 -6.54 0.19
C GLY A 20 8.66 -6.26 1.18
N ALA A 21 9.09 -7.29 1.92
CA ALA A 21 10.21 -7.18 2.85
C ALA A 21 11.49 -6.66 2.15
N GLY A 22 12.24 -5.79 2.83
CA GLY A 22 13.51 -5.23 2.34
C GLY A 22 13.39 -4.17 1.24
N HIS A 23 12.17 -3.73 0.93
CA HIS A 23 11.90 -2.64 -0.02
C HIS A 23 11.23 -1.48 0.71
N GLY A 24 10.95 -0.40 -0.02
CA GLY A 24 10.11 0.71 0.41
C GLY A 24 9.24 1.17 -0.76
N ALA A 25 8.44 2.21 -0.56
CA ALA A 25 7.61 2.87 -1.56
C ALA A 25 8.40 3.22 -2.84
N TRP A 26 9.70 3.49 -2.70
CA TRP A 26 10.61 3.75 -3.81
C TRP A 26 10.63 2.66 -4.89
N CYS A 27 10.35 1.39 -4.57
CA CYS A 27 10.38 0.31 -5.57
C CYS A 27 9.29 0.48 -6.65
N TRP A 28 8.23 1.22 -6.33
CA TRP A 28 7.10 1.46 -7.21
C TRP A 28 7.26 2.64 -8.16
N TYR A 29 8.37 3.38 -8.14
CA TYR A 29 8.51 4.65 -8.86
C TYR A 29 8.11 4.59 -10.34
N LYS A 30 8.46 3.50 -11.06
CA LYS A 30 8.09 3.33 -12.47
C LYS A 30 6.59 3.10 -12.64
N LEU A 31 5.99 2.25 -11.81
CA LEU A 31 4.56 1.96 -11.88
C LEU A 31 3.74 3.18 -11.48
N SER A 32 4.14 3.88 -10.42
CA SER A 32 3.50 5.13 -9.99
C SER A 32 3.52 6.17 -11.11
N ALA A 33 4.65 6.38 -11.78
CA ALA A 33 4.75 7.32 -12.91
C ALA A 33 3.79 6.95 -14.06
N LEU A 34 3.69 5.66 -14.40
CA LEU A 34 2.78 5.18 -15.46
C LEU A 34 1.31 5.38 -15.09
N LEU A 35 0.91 5.02 -13.86
CA LEU A 35 -0.46 5.16 -13.38
C LEU A 35 -0.88 6.63 -13.25
N ILE A 36 0.01 7.49 -12.74
CA ILE A 36 -0.22 8.94 -12.69
C ILE A 36 -0.37 9.51 -14.10
N SER A 37 0.49 9.11 -15.03
CA SER A 37 0.38 9.53 -16.44
C SER A 37 -0.90 9.04 -17.12
N ALA A 38 -1.47 7.92 -16.67
CA ALA A 38 -2.77 7.42 -17.11
C ALA A 38 -3.96 8.15 -16.45
N GLY A 39 -3.70 9.12 -15.56
CA GLY A 39 -4.73 9.91 -14.88
C GLY A 39 -5.27 9.26 -13.60
N HIS A 40 -4.61 8.23 -13.08
CA HIS A 40 -4.98 7.57 -11.83
C HIS A 40 -4.32 8.22 -10.61
N HIS A 41 -4.96 8.07 -9.46
CA HIS A 41 -4.36 8.46 -8.18
C HIS A 41 -3.52 7.30 -7.68
N VAL A 42 -2.35 7.59 -7.11
CA VAL A 42 -1.43 6.56 -6.62
C VAL A 42 -0.90 6.98 -5.26
N THR A 43 -1.01 6.08 -4.29
CA THR A 43 -0.33 6.19 -3.00
C THR A 43 0.60 4.99 -2.88
N ALA A 44 1.90 5.22 -2.81
CA ALA A 44 2.86 4.19 -2.42
C ALA A 44 3.18 4.38 -0.94
N LEU A 45 3.02 3.33 -0.14
CA LEU A 45 3.22 3.39 1.31
C LEU A 45 4.52 2.71 1.71
N ASP A 46 5.21 3.30 2.67
CA ASP A 46 6.29 2.66 3.41
C ASP A 46 5.71 1.97 4.65
N LEU A 47 5.89 0.65 4.71
CA LEU A 47 5.55 -0.15 5.89
C LEU A 47 6.49 0.18 7.06
N ALA A 48 6.17 -0.27 8.27
CA ALA A 48 6.98 0.07 9.43
C ALA A 48 8.43 -0.41 9.25
N ALA A 49 9.38 0.41 9.70
CA ALA A 49 10.82 0.14 9.55
C ALA A 49 11.32 -0.03 8.10
N SER A 50 10.58 0.50 7.12
CA SER A 50 10.93 0.45 5.71
C SER A 50 10.93 1.85 5.08
N GLY A 51 11.79 2.06 4.07
CA GLY A 51 11.88 3.34 3.35
C GLY A 51 12.08 4.53 4.28
N ASP A 52 11.18 5.51 4.22
CA ASP A 52 11.22 6.72 5.04
C ASP A 52 10.37 6.61 6.33
N ASN A 53 9.86 5.43 6.67
CA ASN A 53 9.08 5.24 7.88
C ASN A 53 9.95 5.45 9.16
N PRO A 54 9.50 6.28 10.13
CA PRO A 54 10.30 6.62 11.30
C PRO A 54 10.43 5.48 12.32
N LYS A 55 9.57 4.45 12.26
CA LYS A 55 9.67 3.29 13.16
C LYS A 55 10.96 2.54 12.88
N GLN A 56 11.66 2.13 13.92
CA GLN A 56 12.82 1.25 13.80
C GLN A 56 12.42 -0.21 13.84
N ILE A 57 13.26 -1.08 13.26
CA ILE A 57 12.99 -2.53 13.18
C ILE A 57 12.81 -3.18 14.56
N ASN A 58 13.43 -2.63 15.60
CA ASN A 58 13.28 -3.11 16.98
C ASN A 58 11.93 -2.75 17.61
N GLN A 59 11.13 -1.88 16.98
CA GLN A 59 9.76 -1.52 17.38
C GLN A 59 8.71 -2.34 16.62
N VAL A 60 9.13 -3.20 15.68
CA VAL A 60 8.25 -4.08 14.91
C VAL A 60 8.36 -5.47 15.52
N HIS A 61 7.40 -5.83 16.38
CA HIS A 61 7.41 -7.09 17.13
C HIS A 61 6.60 -8.17 16.44
N CYS A 62 5.63 -7.78 15.62
CA CYS A 62 4.81 -8.68 14.85
C CYS A 62 4.48 -8.11 13.46
N PHE A 63 3.88 -8.95 12.62
CA PHE A 63 3.41 -8.52 11.31
C PHE A 63 2.32 -7.42 11.40
N GLY A 64 1.52 -7.40 12.47
CA GLY A 64 0.57 -6.33 12.73
C GLY A 64 1.24 -4.96 12.82
N ASP A 65 2.34 -4.86 13.57
CA ASP A 65 3.12 -3.61 13.70
C ASP A 65 3.77 -3.21 12.36
N TYR A 66 4.13 -4.21 11.54
CA TYR A 66 4.71 -4.00 10.22
C TYR A 66 3.70 -3.36 9.25
N VAL A 67 2.45 -3.85 9.25
CA VAL A 67 1.38 -3.37 8.36
C VAL A 67 0.56 -2.22 8.95
N GLU A 68 0.82 -1.79 10.17
CA GLU A 68 0.10 -0.70 10.83
C GLU A 68 -0.02 0.56 9.95
N PRO A 69 1.04 1.05 9.26
CA PRO A 69 0.89 2.23 8.39
C PRO A 69 -0.11 2.04 7.24
N LEU A 70 -0.28 0.80 6.76
CA LEU A 70 -1.29 0.47 5.76
C LEU A 70 -2.69 0.48 6.38
N ILE A 71 -2.85 -0.06 7.58
CA ILE A 71 -4.15 -0.07 8.29
C ILE A 71 -4.59 1.36 8.58
N GLU A 72 -3.71 2.17 9.17
CA GLU A 72 -3.98 3.59 9.46
C GLU A 72 -4.36 4.37 8.20
N PHE A 73 -3.66 4.12 7.09
CA PHE A 73 -4.00 4.74 5.81
C PHE A 73 -5.39 4.32 5.34
N MET A 74 -5.73 3.03 5.38
CA MET A 74 -7.04 2.52 4.95
C MET A 74 -8.18 3.05 5.83
N GLU A 75 -7.96 3.23 7.13
CA GLU A 75 -8.92 3.82 8.07
C GLU A 75 -9.09 5.33 7.88
N SER A 76 -8.07 6.02 7.39
CA SER A 76 -8.13 7.46 7.09
C SER A 76 -8.95 7.80 5.84
N LEU A 77 -9.25 6.81 4.99
CA LEU A 77 -9.98 7.02 3.75
C LEU A 77 -11.48 7.24 4.02
N PRO A 78 -12.13 8.17 3.30
CA PRO A 78 -13.58 8.30 3.30
C PRO A 78 -14.28 6.97 2.96
N PRO A 79 -15.43 6.62 3.56
CA PRO A 79 -16.14 5.37 3.28
C PRO A 79 -16.54 5.17 1.81
N GLU A 80 -16.72 6.26 1.07
CA GLU A 80 -17.04 6.28 -0.35
C GLU A 80 -15.83 6.05 -1.27
N ASP A 81 -14.60 6.16 -0.76
CA ASP A 81 -13.38 6.00 -1.54
C ASP A 81 -13.08 4.53 -1.80
N ARG A 82 -12.98 4.17 -3.08
CA ARG A 82 -12.62 2.82 -3.51
C ARG A 82 -11.18 2.81 -4.01
N VAL A 83 -10.35 2.03 -3.32
CA VAL A 83 -8.95 1.84 -3.68
C VAL A 83 -8.67 0.47 -4.26
N ILE A 84 -7.66 0.38 -5.12
CA ILE A 84 -7.08 -0.86 -5.62
C ILE A 84 -5.76 -1.08 -4.89
N LEU A 85 -5.73 -2.10 -4.02
CA LEU A 85 -4.52 -2.50 -3.31
C LEU A 85 -3.65 -3.39 -4.22
N VAL A 86 -2.39 -3.04 -4.40
CA VAL A 86 -1.40 -3.79 -5.19
C VAL A 86 -0.21 -4.13 -4.29
N GLY A 87 0.01 -5.41 -4.03
CA GLY A 87 1.13 -5.90 -3.21
C GLY A 87 2.19 -6.60 -4.06
N HIS A 88 3.48 -6.32 -3.81
CA HIS A 88 4.60 -7.04 -4.41
C HIS A 88 5.28 -7.96 -3.39
N SER A 89 5.24 -9.27 -3.65
CA SER A 89 6.05 -10.39 -3.09
C SER A 89 6.44 -10.34 -1.59
N MET A 90 6.19 -11.42 -0.84
CA MET A 90 6.49 -11.56 0.60
C MET A 90 5.85 -10.53 1.57
N GLY A 91 5.28 -9.41 1.10
CA GLY A 91 4.51 -8.47 1.93
C GLY A 91 3.27 -9.09 2.59
N TRP A 92 2.87 -10.29 2.20
CA TRP A 92 1.81 -11.11 2.83
C TRP A 92 2.34 -12.43 3.43
N GLU A 93 3.62 -12.78 3.25
CA GLU A 93 4.19 -14.11 3.56
C GLU A 93 5.29 -14.02 4.62
N LEU A 94 4.97 -13.42 5.78
CA LEU A 94 5.73 -13.64 7.00
C LEU A 94 4.86 -14.41 8.01
N HIS A 95 4.49 -15.64 7.64
CA HIS A 95 3.74 -16.57 8.51
C HIS A 95 4.65 -17.54 9.30
N ILE A 96 5.96 -17.29 9.48
CA ILE A 96 6.83 -18.31 10.13
C ILE A 96 7.77 -17.75 11.22
N TYR A 97 7.43 -16.67 11.94
CA TYR A 97 8.18 -16.37 13.18
C TYR A 97 7.39 -15.63 14.26
N CYS A 98 6.10 -15.92 14.43
CA CYS A 98 5.36 -15.59 15.66
C CYS A 98 4.95 -16.85 16.44
N HIS A 99 5.77 -17.91 16.40
CA HIS A 99 5.79 -18.92 17.45
C HIS A 99 7.03 -18.69 18.30
N GLY A 100 6.85 -17.92 19.37
CA GLY A 100 7.87 -17.60 20.35
C GLY A 100 7.20 -17.07 21.61
N GLU A 101 6.61 -18.02 22.34
CA GLU A 101 6.33 -18.04 23.78
C GLU A 101 6.44 -16.70 24.53
N VAL A 102 5.29 -16.24 25.04
CA VAL A 102 5.24 -15.23 26.10
C VAL A 102 5.36 -15.99 27.43
N PRO A 103 6.36 -15.72 28.30
CA PRO A 103 6.24 -16.05 29.72
C PRO A 103 5.19 -15.18 30.42
#